data_AF-A0A328XS52-F1
#
_entry.id   AF-A0A328XS52-F1
#
_cell.length_a   1.000
_cell.length_b   1.000
_cell.length_c   1.000
_cell.angle_alpha   90.00
_cell.angle_beta   90.00
_cell.angle_gamma   90.00
#
_symmetry.space_group_name_H-M   'P 1'
#
loop_
_entity.id
_entity.type
_entity.pdbx_description
1 polymer ?
#
loop_
_entity_poly.entity_id
_entity_poly.type
_entity_poly.pdbx_seq_one_letter_code
_entity_poly.pdbx_strand_id
1 'polypeptide(L)'
;MIFFEEFSSCSLAGMALALTFPVNLALANENPTEAKAFLASGMTISQATSKAEEGNPGTAMSVAWEPQGSDKMAFEVELAQTDGTVSTVLVAPK
;
A
#
# COMPACT_ATOMS: atom_id res chain seq x y z
N MET A 1 -58.70 11.26 28.09
CA MET A 1 -58.11 11.45 29.43
C MET A 1 -57.44 10.13 29.80
N ILE A 2 -56.10 10.09 29.69
CA ILE A 2 -55.04 9.28 30.36
C ILE A 2 -55.31 7.75 30.48
N PHE A 3 -54.52 6.84 29.92
CA PHE A 3 -53.17 6.47 30.41
C PHE A 3 -52.25 5.79 29.37
N PHE A 4 -50.96 6.04 29.57
CA PHE A 4 -49.76 5.43 28.99
C PHE A 4 -49.70 3.90 29.21
N GLU A 5 -49.15 3.16 28.24
CA GLU A 5 -48.28 2.02 28.54
C GLU A 5 -47.06 2.05 27.60
N GLU A 6 -45.89 2.12 28.22
CA GLU A 6 -44.58 1.97 27.61
C GLU A 6 -44.34 0.50 27.27
N PHE A 7 -43.99 0.19 26.01
CA PHE A 7 -43.21 -1.00 25.72
C PHE A 7 -41.76 -0.59 25.51
N SER A 8 -41.09 -0.46 26.64
CA SER A 8 -39.67 -0.73 26.76
C SER A 8 -39.40 -2.18 26.35
N SER A 9 -38.46 -2.42 25.43
CA SER A 9 -37.35 -3.38 25.63
C SER A 9 -36.64 -3.81 24.35
N CYS A 10 -35.32 -3.90 24.50
CA CYS A 10 -34.37 -4.78 23.81
C CYS A 10 -33.88 -4.40 22.41
N SER A 11 -32.80 -3.62 22.42
CA SER A 11 -31.59 -3.81 21.61
C SER A 11 -31.56 -5.07 20.75
N LEU A 12 -31.60 -4.90 19.43
CA LEU A 12 -30.89 -5.79 18.54
C LEU A 12 -29.61 -5.07 18.11
N ALA A 13 -28.52 -5.47 18.76
CA ALA A 13 -27.16 -5.10 18.44
C ALA A 13 -26.87 -5.39 16.96
N GLY A 14 -26.91 -4.36 16.13
CA GLY A 14 -26.33 -4.40 14.80
C GLY A 14 -24.82 -4.33 14.96
N MET A 15 -24.16 -5.50 14.95
CA MET A 15 -22.72 -5.62 14.78
C MET A 15 -22.32 -4.85 13.51
N ALA A 16 -21.80 -3.64 13.69
CA ALA A 16 -21.06 -2.98 12.63
C ALA A 16 -19.79 -3.81 12.42
N LEU A 17 -19.75 -4.52 11.29
CA LEU A 17 -18.56 -5.14 10.75
C LEU A 17 -17.41 -4.13 10.81
N ALA A 18 -16.42 -4.42 11.64
CA ALA A 18 -15.18 -3.68 11.67
C ALA A 18 -14.58 -3.75 10.27
N LEU A 19 -14.45 -2.60 9.61
CA LEU A 19 -13.65 -2.45 8.41
C LEU A 19 -12.20 -2.74 8.79
N THR A 20 -11.78 -4.00 8.67
CA THR A 20 -10.37 -4.37 8.68
C THR A 20 -9.76 -3.82 7.40
N PHE A 21 -9.30 -2.57 7.44
CA PHE A 21 -8.41 -2.05 6.42
C PHE A 21 -7.17 -2.95 6.42
N PRO A 22 -6.69 -3.44 5.26
CA PRO A 22 -5.35 -3.97 5.19
C PRO A 22 -4.41 -2.82 5.51
N VAL A 23 -3.88 -2.82 6.74
CA VAL A 23 -2.68 -2.07 7.06
C VAL A 23 -1.60 -2.73 6.21
N ASN A 24 -1.25 -2.12 5.09
CA ASN A 24 0.01 -2.42 4.43
C ASN A 24 1.10 -2.09 5.43
N LEU A 25 1.51 -3.08 6.24
CA LEU A 25 2.73 -3.01 7.00
C LEU A 25 3.87 -3.01 5.99
N ALA A 26 4.24 -1.82 5.53
CA ALA A 26 5.59 -1.61 5.07
C ALA A 26 6.49 -1.94 6.26
N LEU A 27 7.22 -3.06 6.18
CA LEU A 27 8.32 -3.34 7.09
C LEU A 27 9.34 -2.23 6.86
N ALA A 28 9.29 -1.20 7.71
CA ALA A 28 10.27 -0.13 7.68
C ALA A 28 11.61 -0.76 8.06
N ASN A 29 12.52 -0.88 7.09
CA ASN A 29 13.93 -0.98 7.40
C ASN A 29 14.27 0.25 8.26
N GLU A 30 14.62 0.04 9.53
CA GLU A 30 14.86 1.13 10.49
C GLU A 30 16.12 1.95 10.17
N ASN A 31 16.76 1.72 9.01
CA ASN A 31 17.92 2.46 8.57
C ASN A 31 17.56 3.94 8.29
N PRO A 32 17.96 4.88 9.16
CA PRO A 32 17.62 6.29 8.99
C PRO A 32 18.26 6.91 7.74
N THR A 33 19.32 6.30 7.21
CA THR A 33 19.95 6.72 5.94
C THR A 33 19.05 6.40 4.77
N GLU A 34 18.46 5.19 4.72
CA GLU A 34 17.54 4.79 3.65
C GLU A 34 16.24 5.60 3.69
N ALA A 35 15.70 5.85 4.88
CA ALA A 35 14.52 6.70 5.06
C ALA A 35 14.77 8.15 4.59
N LYS A 36 15.94 8.73 4.90
CA LYS A 36 16.34 10.06 4.39
C LYS A 36 16.51 10.06 2.87
N ALA A 37 17.12 9.01 2.31
CA ALA A 37 17.29 8.89 0.87
C ALA A 37 15.93 8.80 0.14
N PHE A 38 14.99 8.02 0.69
CA PHE A 38 13.62 7.95 0.19
C PHE A 38 12.95 9.33 0.19
N LEU A 39 12.99 10.05 1.32
CA LEU A 39 12.39 11.37 1.44
C LEU A 39 13.04 12.41 0.51
N ALA A 40 14.36 12.34 0.32
CA ALA A 40 15.10 13.23 -0.57
C ALA A 40 14.86 12.94 -2.06
N SER A 41 14.40 11.72 -2.40
CA SER A 41 14.19 11.30 -3.79
C SER A 41 13.08 12.06 -4.52
N GLY A 42 12.14 12.67 -3.78
CA GLY A 42 11.02 13.44 -4.35
C GLY A 42 9.99 12.63 -5.15
N MET A 43 10.18 11.32 -5.31
CA MET A 43 9.28 10.42 -6.02
C MET A 43 8.40 9.67 -5.01
N THR A 44 7.09 9.59 -5.27
CA THR A 44 6.16 8.83 -4.44
C THR A 44 6.08 7.37 -4.88
N ILE A 45 5.60 6.50 -3.98
CA ILE A 45 5.28 5.10 -4.31
C ILE A 45 4.34 5.01 -5.51
N SER A 46 3.29 5.84 -5.56
CA SER A 46 2.32 5.84 -6.67
C SER A 46 2.96 6.24 -8.00
N GLN A 47 3.87 7.22 -8.01
CA GLN A 47 4.60 7.60 -9.21
C GLN A 47 5.53 6.48 -9.69
N ALA A 48 6.19 5.77 -8.77
CA ALA A 48 7.01 4.61 -9.10
C ALA A 48 6.16 3.48 -9.71
N THR A 49 5.00 3.17 -9.11
CA THR A 49 4.03 2.21 -9.65
C THR A 49 3.60 2.55 -11.07
N SER A 50 3.08 3.76 -11.29
CA SER A 50 2.61 4.17 -12.61
C SER A 50 3.72 4.09 -13.65
N LYS A 51 4.94 4.51 -13.29
CA LYS A 51 6.10 4.44 -14.19
C LYS A 51 6.54 3.00 -14.50
N ALA A 52 6.39 2.06 -13.56
CA ALA A 52 6.68 0.65 -13.80
C ALA A 52 5.67 0.02 -14.79
N GLU A 53 4.38 0.34 -14.61
CA GLU A 53 3.27 -0.15 -15.44
C GLU A 53 3.26 0.45 -16.86
N GLU A 54 3.72 1.70 -17.03
CA GLU A 54 3.86 2.34 -18.35
C GLU A 54 4.77 1.56 -19.31
N GLY A 55 5.81 0.91 -18.79
CA GLY A 55 6.84 0.22 -19.58
C GLY A 55 6.68 -1.30 -19.67
N ASN A 56 5.84 -1.89 -18.82
CA ASN A 56 5.71 -3.34 -18.70
C ASN A 56 4.22 -3.69 -18.48
N PRO A 57 3.55 -4.33 -19.45
CA PRO A 57 2.11 -4.61 -19.37
C PRO A 57 1.78 -5.63 -18.28
N GLY A 58 1.57 -5.14 -17.06
CA GLY A 58 1.19 -5.90 -15.88
C GLY A 58 0.60 -4.98 -14.80
N THR A 59 0.11 -5.56 -13.71
CA THR A 59 -0.45 -4.82 -12.57
C THR A 59 0.49 -4.91 -11.38
N ALA A 60 0.82 -3.79 -10.76
CA ALA A 60 1.67 -3.80 -9.59
C ALA A 60 1.02 -4.53 -8.40
N MET A 61 1.79 -5.44 -7.80
CA MET A 61 1.41 -6.18 -6.59
C MET A 61 2.12 -5.63 -5.35
N SER A 62 3.36 -5.17 -5.51
CA SER A 62 4.20 -4.67 -4.43
C SER A 62 5.10 -3.54 -4.92
N VAL A 63 5.50 -2.67 -4.00
CA VAL A 63 6.52 -1.65 -4.22
C VAL A 63 7.38 -1.56 -2.97
N ALA A 64 8.70 -1.64 -3.14
CA ALA A 64 9.68 -1.51 -2.08
C ALA A 64 10.75 -0.48 -2.46
N TRP A 65 11.38 0.12 -1.45
CA TRP A 65 12.52 1.03 -1.64
C TRP A 65 13.80 0.25 -1.35
N GLU A 66 14.56 -0.07 -2.38
CA GLU A 66 15.63 -1.06 -2.30
C GLU A 66 16.95 -0.54 -2.90
N PRO A 67 18.10 -1.03 -2.42
CA PRO A 67 19.38 -0.75 -3.05
C PRO A 67 19.47 -1.37 -4.46
N GLN A 68 19.78 -0.55 -5.47
CA GLN A 68 20.13 -0.97 -6.84
C GLN A 68 21.64 -1.28 -7.00
N GLY A 69 22.43 -1.16 -5.93
CA GLY A 69 23.87 -1.38 -5.90
C GLY A 69 24.54 -0.56 -4.81
N SER A 70 25.88 -0.48 -4.84
CA SER A 70 26.63 0.43 -3.95
C SER A 70 26.23 1.87 -4.24
N ASP A 71 25.55 2.51 -3.28
CA ASP A 71 25.15 3.92 -3.28
C ASP A 71 24.02 4.32 -4.24
N LYS A 72 23.27 3.36 -4.79
CA LYS A 72 22.08 3.66 -5.60
C LYS A 72 20.85 3.04 -4.97
N MET A 73 19.80 3.83 -4.84
CA MET A 73 18.48 3.37 -4.41
C MET A 73 17.49 3.47 -5.56
N ALA A 74 16.53 2.55 -5.61
CA ALA A 74 15.44 2.55 -6.56
C ALA A 74 14.16 2.04 -5.89
N PHE A 75 13.03 2.29 -6.54
CA PHE A 75 11.82 1.55 -6.23
C PHE A 75 11.85 0.22 -6.96
N GLU A 76 11.79 -0.88 -6.22
CA GLU A 76 11.53 -2.20 -6.77
C GLU A 76 10.00 -2.39 -6.86
N VAL A 77 9.48 -2.65 -8.05
CA VAL A 77 8.06 -2.86 -8.30
C VAL A 77 7.86 -4.26 -8.87
N GLU A 78 7.08 -5.10 -8.19
CA GLU A 78 6.67 -6.40 -8.72
C GLU A 78 5.36 -6.24 -9.48
N LEU A 79 5.34 -6.69 -10.73
CA LEU A 79 4.17 -6.65 -11.61
C LEU A 79 3.66 -8.07 -11.89
N ALA A 80 2.38 -8.31 -11.64
CA ALA A 80 1.67 -9.48 -12.14
C ALA A 80 1.44 -9.34 -13.64
N GLN A 81 1.96 -10.29 -14.40
CA GLN A 81 1.80 -10.36 -15.85
C GLN A 81 0.53 -11.14 -16.23
N THR A 82 0.02 -10.91 -17.44
CA THR A 82 -1.20 -11.58 -17.93
C THR A 82 -1.02 -13.08 -18.17
N ASP A 83 0.22 -13.56 -18.30
CA ASP A 83 0.59 -14.97 -18.42
C ASP A 83 0.72 -15.68 -17.06
N GLY A 84 0.43 -14.97 -15.96
CA GLY A 84 0.52 -15.49 -14.60
C GLY A 84 1.93 -15.45 -13.99
N THR A 85 2.92 -14.89 -14.70
CA THR A 85 4.26 -14.67 -14.14
C THR A 85 4.35 -13.35 -13.35
N VAL A 86 5.45 -13.18 -12.62
CA VAL A 86 5.78 -11.94 -11.92
C VAL A 86 7.07 -11.38 -12.50
N SER A 87 7.09 -10.09 -12.81
CA SER A 87 8.29 -9.37 -13.25
C SER A 87 8.67 -8.29 -12.26
N THR A 88 9.97 -8.15 -11.98
CA THR A 88 10.51 -7.09 -11.14
C THR A 88 11.02 -5.94 -12.01
N VAL A 89 10.57 -4.71 -11.72
CA VAL A 89 10.99 -3.49 -12.42
C VAL A 89 11.66 -2.55 -11.41
N LEU A 90 12.88 -2.12 -11.72
CA LEU A 90 13.59 -1.11 -10.92
C LEU A 90 13.33 0.29 -11.49
N VAL A 91 12.71 1.14 -10.68
CA VAL A 91 12.40 2.52 -11.03
C VAL A 91 13.29 3.46 -10.23
N ALA A 92 14.29 4.04 -10.91
CA ALA A 92 15.11 5.08 -10.31
C ALA A 92 14.28 6.36 -10.10
N PRO A 93 14.40 7.01 -8.92
CA PRO A 93 13.89 8.37 -8.72
C PRO A 93 14.61 9.35 -9.65
N LYS A 94 13.92 10.41 -10.07
CA LYS A 94 14.46 11.41 -11.02
C LYS A 94 15.24 12.48 -10.29
#